data_AF-A0A523NR94-F1
#
_entry.id   AF-A0A523NR94-F1
#
_cell.length_a   1.000
_cell.length_b   1.000
_cell.length_c   1.000
_cell.angle_alpha   90.00
_cell.angle_beta   90.00
_cell.angle_gamma   90.00
#
_symmetry.space_group_name_H-M   'P 1'
#
loop_
_entity.id
_entity.type
_entity.pdbx_description
1 polymer ?
#
loop_
_entity_poly.entity_id
_entity_poly.type
_entity_poly.pdbx_seq_one_letter_code
_entity_poly.pdbx_strand_id
1 'polypeptide(L)'
;MDYKTIFIVDPVKPERLQLARFIMQENFTIMGFVSLADCFKKSNPMASDLIIYVLRKGKTELKILNQVQDKSKKINYIFVTQPDGLEVNLEDIKARGFASVFKATNNEKVREITYGLLAPDGLMPRTETPHPVPLP
;
A
#
# COMPACT_ATOMS: atom_id res chain seq x y z
N MET A 1 15.71 -12.83 7.06
CA MET A 1 14.79 -12.37 6.01
C MET A 1 14.19 -11.07 6.47
N ASP A 2 14.49 -9.96 5.79
CA ASP A 2 13.87 -8.67 6.09
C ASP A 2 12.49 -8.63 5.44
N TYR A 3 11.47 -8.97 6.22
CA TYR A 3 10.08 -8.85 5.79
C TYR A 3 9.70 -7.36 5.69
N LYS A 4 8.98 -6.99 4.62
CA LYS A 4 8.41 -5.65 4.45
C LYS A 4 6.93 -5.67 4.72
N THR A 5 6.44 -4.68 5.47
CA THR A 5 5.05 -4.58 5.91
C THR A 5 4.31 -3.53 5.10
N ILE A 6 3.28 -3.97 4.37
CA ILE A 6 2.46 -3.14 3.49
C ILE A 6 1.05 -3.03 4.07
N PHE A 7 0.58 -1.80 4.28
CA PHE A 7 -0.78 -1.53 4.69
C PHE A 7 -1.60 -1.07 3.50
N ILE A 8 -2.66 -1.80 3.16
CA ILE A 8 -3.63 -1.40 2.14
C ILE A 8 -4.85 -0.82 2.82
N VAL A 9 -5.13 0.45 2.55
CA VAL A 9 -6.24 1.20 3.13
C VAL A 9 -7.29 1.42 2.07
N ASP A 10 -8.36 0.61 2.15
CA ASP A 10 -9.48 0.66 1.24
C ASP A 10 -10.74 0.16 1.95
N PRO A 11 -11.84 0.93 1.99
CA PRO A 11 -13.09 0.49 2.59
C PRO A 11 -13.78 -0.64 1.81
N VAL A 12 -13.43 -0.90 0.56
CA VAL A 12 -14.03 -1.95 -0.27
C VAL A 12 -13.23 -3.25 -0.15
N LYS A 13 -13.70 -4.16 0.71
CA LYS A 13 -13.01 -5.43 1.04
C LYS A 13 -12.61 -6.28 -0.19
N PRO A 14 -13.49 -6.52 -1.19
CA PRO A 14 -13.12 -7.34 -2.35
C PRO A 14 -11.95 -6.74 -3.16
N GLU A 15 -12.00 -5.43 -3.42
CA GLU A 15 -10.95 -4.72 -4.16
C GLU A 15 -9.64 -4.68 -3.36
N ARG A 16 -9.72 -4.50 -2.04
CA ARG A 16 -8.57 -4.57 -1.13
C ARG A 16 -7.86 -5.93 -1.20
N LEU A 17 -8.62 -7.03 -1.18
CA LEU A 17 -8.07 -8.38 -1.28
C LEU A 17 -7.49 -8.67 -2.66
N GLN A 18 -8.14 -8.16 -3.72
CA GLN A 18 -7.61 -8.28 -5.08
C GLN A 18 -6.27 -7.57 -5.21
N LEU A 19 -6.15 -6.34 -4.70
CA LEU A 19 -4.91 -5.59 -4.71
C LEU A 19 -3.82 -6.29 -3.88
N ALA A 20 -4.16 -6.81 -2.69
CA ALA A 20 -3.24 -7.58 -1.86
C ALA A 20 -2.65 -8.77 -2.63
N ARG A 21 -3.50 -9.59 -3.27
CA ARG A 21 -3.05 -10.72 -4.09
C ARG A 21 -2.19 -10.28 -5.27
N PHE A 22 -2.49 -9.12 -5.85
CA PHE A 22 -1.75 -8.59 -6.99
C PHE A 22 -0.30 -8.23 -6.61
N ILE A 23 -0.07 -7.68 -5.42
CA ILE A 23 1.28 -7.28 -4.99
C ILE A 23 1.99 -8.33 -4.13
N MET A 24 1.35 -9.46 -3.84
CA MET A 24 1.85 -10.44 -2.87
C MET A 24 3.19 -11.06 -3.31
N GLN A 25 4.15 -11.08 -2.38
CA GLN A 25 5.46 -11.73 -2.49
C GLN A 25 5.77 -12.44 -1.17
N GLU A 26 6.65 -13.44 -1.17
CA GLU A 26 6.96 -14.25 0.01
C GLU A 26 7.54 -13.44 1.19
N ASN A 27 8.21 -12.32 0.91
CA ASN A 27 8.77 -11.40 1.91
C ASN A 27 7.85 -10.24 2.28
N PHE A 28 6.65 -10.15 1.72
CA PHE A 28 5.72 -9.06 2.01
C PHE A 28 4.64 -9.51 2.99
N THR A 29 4.57 -8.82 4.12
CA THR A 29 3.44 -8.92 5.04
C THR A 29 2.41 -7.86 4.67
N ILE A 30 1.26 -8.28 4.13
CA ILE A 30 0.21 -7.36 3.69
C ILE A 30 -0.94 -7.36 4.70
N MET A 31 -1.30 -6.18 5.20
CA MET A 31 -2.46 -5.96 6.07
C MET A 31 -3.47 -5.03 5.41
N GLY A 32 -4.76 -5.33 5.59
CA GLY A 32 -5.85 -4.54 5.02
C GLY A 32 -6.62 -3.75 6.07
N PHE A 33 -6.80 -2.46 5.86
CA PHE A 33 -7.55 -1.54 6.72
C PHE A 33 -8.70 -0.88 5.98
N VAL A 34 -9.76 -0.53 6.71
CA VAL A 34 -10.94 0.16 6.16
C VAL A 34 -10.69 1.67 6.11
N SER A 35 -10.01 2.22 7.13
CA SER A 35 -9.70 3.64 7.24
C SER A 35 -8.24 3.87 7.58
N LEU A 36 -7.73 5.06 7.25
CA LEU A 36 -6.36 5.44 7.59
C LEU A 36 -6.19 5.64 9.11
N ALA A 37 -7.26 5.97 9.83
CA ALA A 37 -7.26 6.07 11.29
C ALA A 37 -6.87 4.73 11.94
N ASP A 38 -7.38 3.62 11.40
CA ASP A 38 -7.13 2.28 11.92
C ASP A 38 -5.65 1.90 11.84
N CYS A 39 -4.93 2.41 10.84
CA CYS A 39 -3.50 2.14 10.67
C CYS A 39 -2.66 2.69 11.83
N PHE A 40 -3.05 3.82 12.41
CA PHE A 40 -2.27 4.54 13.43
C PHE A 40 -2.75 4.33 14.86
N LYS A 41 -3.72 3.43 15.08
CA LYS A 41 -4.15 3.10 16.45
C LYS A 41 -2.96 2.56 17.25
N LYS A 42 -2.82 3.01 18.49
CA LYS A 42 -1.74 2.55 19.41
C LYS A 42 -1.70 1.03 19.59
N SER A 43 -2.82 0.36 19.38
CA SER A 43 -2.94 -1.10 19.45
C SER A 43 -2.38 -1.83 18.23
N ASN A 44 -1.95 -1.13 17.18
CA ASN A 44 -1.35 -1.75 16.00
C ASN A 44 0.15 -2.02 16.28
N PRO A 45 0.57 -3.27 16.49
CA PRO A 45 1.92 -3.58 16.95
C PRO A 45 2.95 -3.51 15.81
N MET A 46 2.52 -3.43 14.55
CA MET A 46 3.42 -3.48 13.40
C MET A 46 3.65 -2.09 12.80
N ALA A 47 4.92 -1.77 12.57
CA ALA A 47 5.32 -0.64 11.74
C ALA A 47 5.12 -0.99 10.27
N SER A 48 4.68 -0.02 9.46
CA SER A 48 4.53 -0.19 8.02
C SER A 48 5.68 0.44 7.27
N ASP A 49 6.20 -0.26 6.26
CA ASP A 49 7.19 0.26 5.31
C ASP A 49 6.51 1.02 4.15
N LEU A 50 5.26 0.69 3.85
CA LEU A 50 4.48 1.27 2.76
C LEU A 50 2.97 1.27 3.07
N ILE A 51 2.34 2.43 2.92
CA ILE A 51 0.89 2.60 2.98
C ILE A 51 0.34 2.85 1.58
N ILE A 52 -0.53 1.96 1.11
CA ILE A 52 -1.28 2.11 -0.13
C ILE A 52 -2.67 2.61 0.22
N TYR A 53 -2.97 3.86 -0.08
CA TYR A 53 -4.23 4.50 0.27
C TYR A 53 -5.11 4.71 -0.96
N VAL A 54 -6.23 3.99 -1.02
CA VAL A 54 -7.17 4.07 -2.14
C VAL A 54 -8.17 5.21 -1.91
N LEU A 55 -8.18 6.16 -2.83
CA LEU A 55 -9.01 7.36 -2.78
C LEU A 55 -10.35 7.10 -3.48
N ARG A 56 -11.42 7.02 -2.68
CA ARG A 56 -12.79 6.80 -3.14
C ARG A 56 -13.66 7.99 -2.83
N LYS A 57 -14.36 8.49 -3.85
CA LYS A 57 -15.32 9.59 -3.72
C LYS A 57 -16.38 9.26 -2.65
N GLY A 58 -16.59 10.18 -1.72
CA GLY A 58 -17.58 10.05 -0.63
C GLY A 58 -17.24 9.03 0.46
N LYS A 59 -16.14 8.27 0.35
CA LYS A 59 -15.71 7.29 1.37
C LYS A 59 -14.33 7.61 1.96
N THR A 60 -13.53 8.41 1.26
CA THR A 60 -12.18 8.79 1.69
C THR A 60 -12.17 10.21 2.23
N GLU A 61 -11.66 10.37 3.44
CA GLU A 61 -11.51 11.68 4.10
C GLU A 61 -10.04 12.13 4.09
N LEU A 62 -9.65 13.02 3.19
CA LEU A 62 -8.28 13.54 3.12
C LEU A 62 -7.90 14.41 4.33
N LYS A 63 -8.87 14.90 5.11
CA LYS A 63 -8.64 15.69 6.32
C LYS A 63 -7.83 14.92 7.37
N ILE A 64 -7.94 13.59 7.39
CA ILE A 64 -7.20 12.76 8.33
C ILE A 64 -5.69 12.83 8.13
N LEU A 65 -5.23 13.17 6.91
CA LEU A 65 -3.80 13.35 6.61
C LEU A 65 -3.19 14.51 7.41
N ASN A 66 -4.00 15.49 7.84
CA ASN A 66 -3.55 16.60 8.67
C ASN A 66 -3.29 16.18 10.13
N GLN A 67 -3.85 15.05 10.55
CA GLN A 67 -3.73 14.52 11.92
C GLN A 67 -2.68 13.41 12.02
N VAL A 68 -2.04 13.07 10.90
CA VAL A 68 -0.99 12.04 10.85
C VAL A 68 0.24 12.56 11.59
N GLN A 69 0.77 11.75 12.51
CA GLN A 69 1.96 12.08 13.28
C GLN A 69 3.21 12.10 12.38
N ASP A 70 4.20 12.93 12.71
CA ASP A 70 5.40 13.10 11.88
C ASP A 70 6.21 11.83 11.67
N LYS A 71 6.19 10.89 12.62
CA LYS A 71 6.81 9.56 12.45
C LYS A 71 6.17 8.80 11.29
N SER A 72 4.85 8.84 11.17
CA SER A 72 4.12 8.19 10.10
C SER A 72 4.30 8.89 8.75
N LYS A 73 4.55 10.20 8.73
CA LYS A 73 4.84 10.96 7.50
C LYS A 73 6.16 10.56 6.81
N LYS A 74 7.05 9.87 7.53
CA LYS A 74 8.29 9.32 6.97
C LYS A 74 8.10 7.99 6.23
N ILE A 75 6.93 7.36 6.36
CA ILE A 75 6.58 6.11 5.66
C ILE A 75 6.33 6.44 4.18
N ASN A 76 6.54 5.46 3.29
CA ASN A 76 6.16 5.58 1.89
C ASN A 76 4.64 5.55 1.73
N TYR A 77 4.08 6.44 0.92
CA TYR A 77 2.66 6.45 0.58
C TYR A 77 2.45 6.31 -0.92
N ILE A 78 1.54 5.42 -1.31
CA ILE A 78 0.99 5.37 -2.67
C ILE A 78 -0.49 5.76 -2.57
N PHE A 79 -0.85 6.89 -3.16
CA PHE A 79 -2.25 7.30 -3.30
C PHE A 79 -2.81 6.73 -4.60
N VAL A 80 -3.81 5.87 -4.48
CA VAL A 80 -4.46 5.23 -5.63
C VAL A 80 -5.70 6.04 -5.99
N THR A 81 -5.67 6.73 -7.12
CA THR A 81 -6.81 7.48 -7.65
C THR A 81 -7.62 6.62 -8.60
N GLN A 82 -8.95 6.64 -8.46
CA GLN A 82 -9.86 6.03 -9.42
C GLN A 82 -10.26 7.07 -10.50
N PRO A 83 -10.67 6.65 -11.71
CA PRO A 83 -11.05 7.56 -12.80
C PRO A 83 -12.11 8.60 -12.40
N ASP A 84 -13.11 8.19 -11.60
CA ASP A 84 -14.16 9.07 -11.07
C ASP A 84 -13.93 9.44 -9.58
N GLY A 85 -12.71 9.21 -9.12
CA GLY A 85 -12.32 9.30 -7.72
C GLY A 85 -11.96 10.72 -7.27
N LEU A 86 -11.50 10.80 -6.02
CA LEU A 86 -10.88 12.02 -5.51
C LEU A 86 -9.50 12.18 -6.14
N GLU A 87 -9.26 13.34 -6.73
CA GLU A 87 -7.91 13.75 -7.10
C GLU A 87 -7.11 14.12 -5.85
N VAL A 88 -5.82 13.78 -5.86
CA VAL A 88 -4.86 14.20 -4.85
C VAL A 88 -3.72 14.93 -5.53
N ASN A 89 -3.41 16.11 -5.02
CA ASN A 89 -2.22 16.85 -5.39
C ASN A 89 -1.05 16.41 -4.49
N LEU A 90 -0.03 15.78 -5.08
CA LEU A 90 1.12 15.31 -4.34
C LEU A 90 1.96 16.46 -3.75
N GLU A 91 1.96 17.64 -4.38
CA GLU A 91 2.68 18.81 -3.87
C GLU A 91 2.10 19.27 -2.53
N ASP A 92 0.77 19.31 -2.43
CA ASP A 92 0.06 19.64 -1.19
C ASP A 92 0.35 18.61 -0.09
N ILE A 93 0.51 17.33 -0.43
CA ILE A 93 0.86 16.29 0.55
C ILE A 93 2.32 16.43 1.00
N LYS A 94 3.25 16.70 0.08
CA LYS A 94 4.65 16.96 0.42
C LYS A 94 4.81 18.21 1.28
N ALA A 95 4.07 19.28 0.98
CA ALA A 95 4.05 20.51 1.78
C ALA A 95 3.60 20.27 3.23
N ARG A 96 2.81 19.22 3.50
CA ARG A 96 2.41 18.79 4.86
C ARG A 96 3.47 17.98 5.61
N GLY A 97 4.62 17.74 4.99
CA GLY A 97 5.78 17.07 5.58
C GLY A 97 5.89 15.57 5.27
N PHE A 98 5.12 15.04 4.32
CA PHE A 98 5.27 13.65 3.88
C PHE A 98 6.49 13.51 2.98
N ALA A 99 7.42 12.62 3.36
CA ALA A 99 8.72 12.51 2.71
C ALA A 99 8.65 11.78 1.36
N SER A 100 7.86 10.72 1.27
CA SER A 100 7.84 9.80 0.13
C SER A 100 6.40 9.50 -0.28
N VAL A 101 5.94 10.14 -1.35
CA VAL A 101 4.55 10.06 -1.83
C VAL A 101 4.50 9.84 -3.33
N PHE A 102 3.64 8.92 -3.76
CA PHE A 102 3.43 8.54 -5.14
C PHE A 102 1.95 8.51 -5.47
N LYS A 103 1.63 8.69 -6.76
CA LYS A 103 0.28 8.55 -7.31
C LYS A 103 0.23 7.33 -8.22
N ALA A 104 -0.82 6.54 -8.10
CA ALA A 104 -1.11 5.41 -8.98
C ALA A 104 -2.56 5.48 -9.47
N THR A 105 -2.80 5.13 -10.72
CA THR A 105 -4.13 5.15 -11.34
C THR A 105 -4.72 3.76 -11.57
N ASN A 106 -3.89 2.71 -11.42
CA ASN A 106 -4.28 1.32 -11.61
C ASN A 106 -3.37 0.39 -10.78
N ASN A 107 -3.74 -0.90 -10.71
CA ASN A 107 -3.02 -1.90 -9.92
C ASN A 107 -1.60 -2.17 -10.44
N GLU A 108 -1.37 -2.09 -11.76
CA GLU A 108 -0.04 -2.28 -12.36
C GLU A 108 0.93 -1.22 -11.86
N LYS A 109 0.51 0.05 -11.85
CA LYS A 109 1.33 1.14 -11.34
C LYS A 109 1.58 1.03 -9.84
N VAL A 110 0.58 0.58 -9.07
CA VAL A 110 0.78 0.26 -7.65
C VAL A 110 1.86 -0.79 -7.47
N ARG A 111 1.82 -1.88 -8.25
CA ARG A 111 2.81 -2.96 -8.19
C ARG A 111 4.20 -2.47 -8.55
N GLU A 112 4.34 -1.72 -9.65
CA GLU A 112 5.60 -1.16 -10.11
C GLU A 112 6.26 -0.31 -9.00
N ILE A 113 5.52 0.63 -8.42
CA ILE A 113 6.03 1.50 -7.34
C ILE A 113 6.35 0.68 -6.09
N THR A 114 5.47 -0.26 -5.72
CA THR A 114 5.67 -1.13 -4.55
C THR A 114 6.99 -1.90 -4.65
N TYR A 115 7.26 -2.51 -5.80
CA TYR A 115 8.48 -3.29 -6.00
C TYR A 115 9.71 -2.41 -6.11
N GLY A 116 9.62 -1.27 -6.79
CA GLY A 116 10.73 -0.30 -6.84
C GLY A 116 11.13 0.25 -5.46
N LEU A 117 10.18 0.35 -4.51
CA LEU A 117 10.44 0.80 -3.15
C LEU A 117 10.93 -0.29 -2.21
N LEU A 118 10.32 -1.48 -2.28
CA LEU A 118 10.48 -2.52 -1.26
C LEU A 118 11.35 -3.71 -1.70
N ALA A 119 11.62 -3.83 -3.00
CA ALA A 119 12.45 -4.87 -3.60
C ALA A 119 13.36 -4.26 -4.70
N PRO A 120 14.21 -3.26 -4.36
CA PRO A 120 15.04 -2.56 -5.35
C PRO A 120 16.05 -3.48 -6.03
N ASP A 121 16.49 -4.53 -5.34
CA ASP A 121 17.44 -5.53 -5.85
C ASP A 121 16.75 -6.64 -6.67
N GLY A 122 15.43 -6.51 -6.92
CA GLY A 122 14.62 -7.46 -7.65
C GLY A 122 13.78 -8.38 -6.77
N LEU A 123 12.87 -9.12 -7.41
CA LEU A 123 12.01 -10.09 -6.73
C LEU A 123 12.82 -11.33 -6.36
N MET A 124 12.59 -11.87 -5.17
CA MET A 124 13.19 -13.14 -4.80
C MET A 124 12.69 -14.27 -5.74
N PRO A 125 13.54 -15.23 -6.10
CA PRO A 125 13.11 -16.42 -6.81
C PRO A 125 12.01 -17.11 -6.03
N ARG A 126 10.90 -17.48 -6.68
CA ARG A 126 9.84 -18.27 -6.04
C ARG A 126 10.43 -19.55 -5.48
N THR A 127 10.18 -19.81 -4.20
CA THR A 127 10.60 -21.07 -3.56
C THR A 127 9.75 -22.27 -3.94
N GLU A 128 8.61 -22.08 -4.62
CA GLU A 128 7.75 -23.18 -5.07
C GLU A 128 8.42 -23.97 -6.21
N THR A 129 9.01 -25.11 -5.87
CA THR A 129 9.20 -26.20 -6.84
C THR A 129 7.85 -26.51 -7.49
N PRO A 130 7.76 -26.60 -8.84
CA PRO A 130 6.52 -26.96 -9.50
C PRO A 130 5.95 -28.23 -8.87
N HIS A 131 4.65 -28.25 -8.58
CA HIS A 131 3.99 -29.50 -8.22
C HIS A 131 4.34 -30.53 -9.30
N PRO A 132 4.85 -31.73 -8.93
CA PRO A 132 5.15 -32.75 -9.93
C PRO A 132 3.88 -33.01 -10.72
N VAL A 133 3.96 -32.77 -12.02
CA VAL A 133 2.88 -33.12 -12.95
C VAL A 133 2.77 -34.64 -12.89
N PRO A 134 1.57 -35.23 -12.62
CA PRO A 134 1.42 -36.67 -12.73
C PRO A 134 1.82 -37.08 -14.16
N LEU A 135 2.84 -37.93 -14.26
CA LEU A 135 3.23 -38.51 -15.54
C LEU A 135 2.09 -39.45 -16.00
N PRO A 136 1.65 -39.37 -17.27
CA PRO A 136 0.69 -40.32 -17.84
C PRO A 136 1.28 -41.73 -17.96
#